data_AF-A0A1V6RT12-F1
#
_entry.id   AF-A0A1V6RT12-F1
#
_cell.length_a   1.000
_cell.length_b   1.000
_cell.length_c   1.000
_cell.angle_alpha   90.00
_cell.angle_beta   90.00
_cell.angle_gamma   90.00
#
_symmetry.space_group_name_H-M   'P 1'
#
loop_
_entity.id
_entity.type
_entity.pdbx_description
1 polymer ?
#
loop_
_entity_poly.entity_id
_entity_poly.type
_entity_poly.pdbx_seq_one_letter_code
_entity_poly.pdbx_strand_id
1 'polypeptide(L)'
;MAPYFPPGCRRLTPGPGYLEALCELNVEFISEKISHVEDKGIFTEKSGLKEVDAIIWATGFNVDWLERFPTVGRHGRSMTDVMDPDPEAYLGMFVDSLPNATLIVGPNAAPGGTTAIQTIETEYEHVVAVLKKLLLQKIKSICVKTNVVKQYTAQMFSAHKPTIFGQPRNIADGRNVAYYGGNGLNLTVAVRNPRWEDFDYTYLDELEGNPQSWLGNGFVVADVDGSSRVKHLRLENLDIPPVPTDDEEKPKALAMQNGNKTSANGVTA
;
A
#
# COMPACT_ATOMS: atom_id res chain seq x y z
N MET A 1 -10.31 -0.59 -31.37
CA MET A 1 -9.43 -1.24 -30.37
C MET A 1 -10.04 -1.04 -28.98
N ALA A 2 -11.07 -1.82 -28.64
CA ALA A 2 -11.79 -1.66 -27.37
C ALA A 2 -11.36 -2.75 -26.39
N PRO A 3 -10.93 -2.42 -25.16
CA PRO A 3 -10.58 -3.43 -24.16
C PRO A 3 -11.82 -4.23 -23.72
N TYR A 4 -11.62 -5.53 -23.45
CA TYR A 4 -12.67 -6.42 -22.93
C TYR A 4 -12.84 -6.35 -21.41
N PHE A 5 -12.14 -5.42 -20.75
CA PHE A 5 -12.19 -5.22 -19.32
C PHE A 5 -12.82 -3.87 -18.99
N PRO A 6 -13.49 -3.71 -17.83
CA PRO A 6 -14.18 -2.45 -17.55
C PRO A 6 -13.17 -1.33 -17.21
N PRO A 7 -13.50 -0.06 -17.52
CA PRO A 7 -12.63 1.08 -17.25
C PRO A 7 -12.19 1.15 -15.78
N GLY A 8 -10.92 1.45 -15.53
CA GLY A 8 -10.37 1.62 -14.18
C GLY A 8 -10.01 0.33 -13.44
N CYS A 9 -10.26 -0.87 -14.01
CA CYS A 9 -9.76 -2.12 -13.42
C CYS A 9 -8.23 -2.28 -13.48
N ARG A 10 -7.62 -1.48 -14.37
CA ARG A 10 -6.19 -1.25 -14.52
C ARG A 10 -5.94 0.24 -14.48
N ARG A 11 -4.70 0.65 -14.17
CA ARG A 11 -4.29 2.05 -14.20
C ARG A 11 -4.56 2.63 -15.59
N LEU A 12 -5.10 3.85 -15.63
CA LEU A 12 -5.46 4.49 -16.90
C LEU A 12 -4.20 4.70 -17.75
N THR A 13 -4.23 4.06 -18.90
CA THR A 13 -3.24 4.13 -19.98
C THR A 13 -4.03 4.05 -21.28
N PRO A 14 -3.54 4.62 -22.40
CA PRO A 14 -2.26 5.31 -22.59
C PRO A 14 -2.30 6.79 -22.20
N GLY A 15 -1.13 7.45 -22.20
CA GLY A 15 -1.01 8.88 -21.90
C GLY A 15 -1.46 9.79 -23.05
N PRO A 16 -1.47 11.11 -22.85
CA PRO A 16 -1.78 12.09 -23.90
C PRO A 16 -0.91 11.89 -25.15
N GLY A 17 -1.51 12.02 -26.34
CA GLY A 17 -0.80 11.90 -27.62
C GLY A 17 -0.80 10.49 -28.23
N TYR A 18 -1.18 9.45 -27.48
CA TYR A 18 -1.13 8.09 -28.02
C TYR A 18 -2.18 7.83 -29.11
N LEU A 19 -3.42 8.30 -28.93
CA LEU A 19 -4.47 8.07 -29.92
C LEU A 19 -4.24 8.92 -31.17
N GLU A 20 -3.69 10.11 -31.00
CA GLU A 20 -3.28 11.01 -32.07
C GLU A 20 -2.15 10.39 -32.90
N ALA A 21 -1.14 9.79 -32.25
CA ALA A 21 -0.04 9.12 -32.92
C ALA A 21 -0.51 7.93 -33.79
N LEU A 22 -1.55 7.20 -33.38
CA LEU A 22 -2.09 6.09 -34.18
C LEU A 22 -2.76 6.55 -35.49
N CYS A 23 -3.05 7.84 -35.64
CA CYS A 23 -3.64 8.43 -36.85
C CYS A 23 -2.59 9.00 -37.82
N GLU A 24 -1.32 9.05 -37.42
CA GLU A 24 -0.25 9.62 -38.25
C GLU A 24 0.10 8.72 -39.44
N LEU A 25 0.48 9.34 -40.56
CA LEU A 25 0.75 8.62 -41.82
C LEU A 25 1.96 7.67 -41.73
N ASN A 26 2.86 7.89 -40.77
CA ASN A 26 4.07 7.10 -40.55
C ASN A 26 3.90 6.03 -39.47
N VAL A 27 2.68 5.75 -39.01
CA VAL A 27 2.40 4.74 -37.97
C VAL A 27 1.54 3.62 -38.54
N GLU A 28 2.04 2.38 -38.44
CA GLU A 28 1.29 1.17 -38.75
C GLU A 28 0.92 0.45 -37.45
N PHE A 29 -0.38 0.23 -37.21
CA PHE A 29 -0.84 -0.59 -36.09
C PHE A 29 -0.97 -2.06 -36.50
N ILE A 30 -0.15 -2.92 -35.91
CA ILE A 30 -0.12 -4.36 -36.19
C ILE A 30 -0.59 -5.13 -34.93
N SER A 31 -1.73 -5.81 -35.02
CA SER A 31 -2.31 -6.62 -33.92
C SER A 31 -2.07 -8.13 -34.06
N GLU A 32 -1.24 -8.52 -35.02
CA GLU A 32 -0.94 -9.92 -35.34
C GLU A 32 0.00 -10.55 -34.30
N LYS A 33 -0.09 -11.87 -34.13
CA LYS A 33 0.87 -12.59 -33.28
C LYS A 33 2.26 -12.54 -33.91
N ILE A 34 3.25 -12.27 -33.07
CA ILE A 34 4.67 -12.35 -33.43
C ILE A 34 5.09 -13.82 -33.35
N SER A 35 5.71 -14.32 -34.41
CA SER A 35 6.27 -15.67 -34.45
C SER A 35 7.68 -15.70 -33.85
N HIS A 36 8.57 -14.84 -34.37
CA HIS A 36 9.95 -14.72 -33.92
C HIS A 36 10.55 -13.40 -34.42
N VAL A 37 11.77 -13.11 -33.96
CA VAL A 37 12.58 -11.98 -34.43
C VAL A 37 13.67 -12.53 -35.35
N GLU A 38 13.92 -11.86 -36.47
CA GLU A 38 15.01 -12.12 -37.42
C GLU A 38 15.99 -10.93 -37.41
N ASP A 39 17.20 -11.11 -37.98
CA ASP A 39 18.24 -10.07 -38.02
C ASP A 39 17.76 -8.74 -38.63
N LYS A 40 16.78 -8.80 -39.55
CA LYS A 40 16.24 -7.62 -40.25
C LYS A 40 14.97 -7.05 -39.64
N GLY A 41 14.35 -7.72 -38.65
CA GLY A 41 13.10 -7.24 -38.06
C GLY A 41 12.23 -8.30 -37.41
N ILE A 42 10.91 -8.11 -37.46
CA ILE A 42 9.94 -8.94 -36.72
C ILE A 42 9.11 -9.76 -37.71
N PHE A 43 9.07 -11.08 -37.53
CA PHE A 43 8.20 -11.95 -38.32
C PHE A 43 6.85 -12.14 -37.62
N THR A 44 5.77 -11.72 -38.28
CA THR A 44 4.40 -11.96 -37.79
C THR A 44 3.78 -13.15 -38.51
N GLU A 45 2.84 -13.84 -37.86
CA GLU A 45 2.21 -15.05 -38.42
C GLU A 45 1.42 -14.81 -39.72
N LYS A 46 0.98 -13.57 -39.99
CA LYS A 46 0.06 -13.25 -41.08
C LYS A 46 0.66 -12.33 -42.14
N SER A 47 1.37 -11.27 -41.75
CA SER A 47 1.99 -10.33 -42.69
C SER A 47 3.48 -10.60 -42.97
N GLY A 48 4.07 -11.61 -42.33
CA GLY A 48 5.44 -12.06 -42.59
C GLY A 48 6.49 -11.14 -41.98
N LEU A 49 7.63 -11.00 -42.65
CA LEU A 49 8.74 -10.17 -42.16
C LEU A 49 8.41 -8.68 -42.27
N LYS A 50 8.48 -7.98 -41.14
CA LYS A 50 8.44 -6.53 -41.02
C LYS A 50 9.85 -6.03 -40.75
N GLU A 51 10.50 -5.51 -41.79
CA GLU A 51 11.85 -4.96 -41.69
C GLU A 51 11.82 -3.67 -40.87
N VAL A 52 12.69 -3.58 -39.87
CA VAL A 52 12.82 -2.40 -38.99
C VAL A 52 14.28 -2.20 -38.60
N ASP A 53 14.68 -0.94 -38.44
CA ASP A 53 16.04 -0.60 -38.02
C ASP A 53 16.25 -0.76 -36.51
N ALA A 54 15.17 -0.73 -35.72
CA ALA A 54 15.21 -0.82 -34.27
C ALA A 54 13.95 -1.48 -33.70
N ILE A 55 14.11 -2.18 -32.57
CA ILE A 55 13.02 -2.82 -31.82
C ILE A 55 13.01 -2.27 -30.40
N ILE A 56 11.84 -1.81 -29.93
CA ILE A 56 11.62 -1.35 -28.56
C ILE A 56 10.72 -2.36 -27.83
N TRP A 57 11.22 -2.97 -26.76
CA TRP A 57 10.47 -3.93 -25.94
C TRP A 57 9.71 -3.24 -24.80
N ALA A 58 8.41 -3.07 -24.98
CA ALA A 58 7.49 -2.53 -23.96
C ALA A 58 6.71 -3.66 -23.24
N THR A 59 7.42 -4.63 -22.65
CA THR A 59 6.87 -5.91 -22.14
C THR A 59 6.15 -5.81 -20.78
N GLY A 60 6.05 -4.62 -20.19
CA GLY A 60 5.42 -4.42 -18.88
C GLY A 60 6.32 -4.78 -17.70
N PHE A 61 5.71 -5.32 -16.63
CA PHE A 61 6.38 -5.57 -15.35
C PHE A 61 6.15 -7.00 -14.87
N ASN A 62 7.17 -7.57 -14.20
CA ASN A 62 6.97 -8.77 -13.40
C ASN A 62 6.34 -8.38 -12.04
N VAL A 63 5.27 -9.06 -11.66
CA VAL A 63 4.47 -8.83 -10.46
C VAL A 63 4.34 -10.14 -9.68
N ASP A 64 5.42 -10.91 -9.56
CA ASP A 64 5.46 -12.13 -8.74
C ASP A 64 5.81 -11.85 -7.26
N TRP A 65 6.22 -10.62 -6.94
CA TRP A 65 6.71 -10.21 -5.61
C TRP A 65 7.88 -11.05 -5.09
N LEU A 66 8.59 -11.77 -5.98
CA LEU A 66 9.71 -12.61 -5.60
C LEU A 66 10.98 -11.77 -5.39
N GLU A 67 11.63 -11.99 -4.26
CA GLU A 67 12.91 -11.35 -3.97
C GLU A 67 14.03 -11.94 -4.85
N ARG A 68 15.01 -11.11 -5.20
CA ARG A 68 16.16 -11.52 -6.04
C ARG A 68 17.13 -12.44 -5.30
N PHE A 69 17.03 -12.51 -3.97
CA PHE A 69 17.86 -13.34 -3.12
C PHE A 69 16.98 -14.17 -2.18
N PRO A 70 17.43 -15.37 -1.77
CA PRO A 70 16.66 -16.20 -0.84
C PRO A 70 16.57 -15.54 0.53
N THR A 71 15.35 -15.20 0.95
CA THR A 71 15.04 -14.77 2.32
C THR A 71 14.28 -15.88 3.02
N VAL A 72 14.85 -16.35 4.14
CA VAL A 72 14.31 -17.47 4.92
C VAL A 72 13.90 -16.96 6.30
N GLY A 73 12.63 -17.14 6.62
CA GLY A 73 12.05 -16.81 7.91
C GLY A 73 12.13 -17.93 8.93
N ARG A 74 11.30 -17.80 9.98
CA ARG A 74 11.17 -18.80 11.05
C ARG A 74 10.73 -20.15 10.47
N HIS A 75 11.22 -21.21 11.10
CA HIS A 75 10.92 -22.60 10.73
C HIS A 75 11.27 -22.97 9.27
N GLY A 76 12.16 -22.21 8.63
CA GLY A 76 12.60 -22.46 7.25
C GLY A 76 11.63 -21.98 6.17
N ARG A 77 10.54 -21.29 6.53
CA ARG A 77 9.58 -20.75 5.54
C ARG A 77 10.21 -19.56 4.81
N SER A 78 10.33 -19.67 3.49
CA SER A 78 10.95 -18.64 2.66
C SER A 78 9.94 -17.56 2.23
N MET A 79 10.45 -16.40 1.79
CA MET A 79 9.62 -15.37 1.17
C MET A 79 8.93 -15.90 -0.10
N THR A 80 9.60 -16.75 -0.87
CA THR A 80 9.01 -17.42 -2.03
C THR A 80 7.79 -18.24 -1.65
N ASP A 81 7.84 -19.00 -0.55
CA ASP A 81 6.69 -19.78 -0.04
C ASP A 81 5.54 -18.90 0.49
N VAL A 82 5.82 -17.64 0.81
CA VAL A 82 4.82 -16.66 1.26
C VAL A 82 4.14 -15.98 0.07
N MET A 83 4.90 -15.73 -0.99
CA MET A 83 4.42 -15.02 -2.18
C MET A 83 3.74 -15.94 -3.20
N ASP A 84 4.07 -17.22 -3.24
CA ASP A 84 3.50 -18.18 -4.18
C ASP A 84 2.46 -19.10 -3.51
N PRO A 85 1.24 -19.27 -4.07
CA PRO A 85 0.67 -18.60 -5.25
C PRO A 85 -0.07 -17.30 -4.93
N ASP A 86 -0.39 -17.08 -3.65
CA ASP A 86 -1.21 -15.96 -3.18
C ASP A 86 -0.40 -15.11 -2.19
N PRO A 87 0.18 -13.99 -2.66
CA PRO A 87 0.93 -13.10 -1.79
C PRO A 87 0.07 -12.52 -0.65
N GLU A 88 0.50 -12.71 0.59
CA GLU A 88 -0.16 -12.17 1.78
C GLU A 88 0.81 -11.43 2.70
N ALA A 89 0.43 -10.21 3.10
CA ALA A 89 1.15 -9.40 4.08
C ALA A 89 0.17 -8.52 4.84
N TYR A 90 0.33 -8.43 6.17
CA TYR A 90 -0.48 -7.55 7.00
C TYR A 90 -0.13 -6.09 6.73
N LEU A 91 -1.14 -5.28 6.42
CA LEU A 91 -0.99 -3.89 5.94
C LEU A 91 -0.09 -3.76 4.70
N GLY A 92 0.17 -4.88 4.00
CA GLY A 92 1.17 -4.95 2.94
C GLY A 92 2.62 -4.75 3.39
N MET A 93 2.87 -4.83 4.70
CA MET A 93 4.17 -4.57 5.31
C MET A 93 4.76 -5.79 6.03
N PHE A 94 3.94 -6.57 6.73
CA PHE A 94 4.44 -7.60 7.66
C PHE A 94 4.05 -9.00 7.25
N VAL A 95 5.01 -9.91 7.31
CA VAL A 95 4.85 -11.34 7.04
C VAL A 95 5.02 -12.13 8.33
N ASP A 96 4.12 -13.08 8.60
CA ASP A 96 4.01 -13.82 9.87
C ASP A 96 5.18 -14.77 10.18
N SER A 97 6.01 -15.06 9.18
CA SER A 97 7.19 -15.91 9.32
C SER A 97 8.50 -15.12 9.32
N LEU A 98 8.46 -13.81 9.09
CA LEU A 98 9.65 -12.96 8.94
C LEU A 98 9.73 -11.93 10.07
N PRO A 99 10.32 -12.28 11.23
CA PRO A 99 10.49 -11.33 12.32
C PRO A 99 11.45 -10.21 11.93
N ASN A 100 11.21 -9.00 12.42
CA ASN A 100 12.04 -7.81 12.19
C ASN A 100 12.24 -7.41 10.71
N ALA A 101 11.44 -7.96 9.80
CA ALA A 101 11.46 -7.61 8.39
C ALA A 101 10.15 -6.91 8.01
N THR A 102 10.26 -5.93 7.11
CA THR A 102 9.11 -5.19 6.58
C THR A 102 9.24 -5.03 5.08
N LEU A 103 8.13 -5.23 4.38
CA LEU A 103 7.96 -4.85 2.99
C LEU A 103 7.53 -3.39 2.91
N ILE A 104 7.86 -2.76 1.78
CA ILE A 104 7.36 -1.44 1.40
C ILE A 104 6.61 -1.63 0.08
N VAL A 105 5.34 -1.23 0.03
CA VAL A 105 4.42 -1.48 -1.08
C VAL A 105 4.32 -2.97 -1.41
N GLY A 106 4.16 -3.80 -0.37
CA GLY A 106 3.92 -5.23 -0.53
C GLY A 106 2.48 -5.55 -0.99
N PRO A 107 2.09 -6.83 -0.94
CA PRO A 107 0.75 -7.26 -1.30
C PRO A 107 -0.33 -6.54 -0.48
N ASN A 108 -1.38 -6.04 -1.15
CA ASN A 108 -2.48 -5.30 -0.56
C ASN A 108 -2.11 -3.97 0.13
N ALA A 109 -0.91 -3.42 -0.13
CA ALA A 109 -0.42 -2.19 0.51
C ALA A 109 -1.04 -0.90 -0.05
N ALA A 110 -1.05 -0.74 -1.37
CA ALA A 110 -1.32 0.55 -2.01
C ALA A 110 -2.72 0.59 -2.65
N PRO A 111 -3.57 1.59 -2.36
CA PRO A 111 -4.83 1.76 -3.06
C PRO A 111 -4.60 2.01 -4.56
N GLY A 112 -5.35 1.32 -5.43
CA GLY A 112 -5.16 1.44 -6.89
C GLY A 112 -5.42 2.84 -7.46
N GLY A 113 -6.20 3.67 -6.75
CA GLY A 113 -6.56 5.03 -7.16
C GLY A 113 -5.78 6.16 -6.47
N THR A 114 -4.74 5.86 -5.69
CA THR A 114 -3.95 6.87 -4.97
C THR A 114 -2.50 6.93 -5.46
N THR A 115 -1.75 7.91 -4.96
CA THR A 115 -0.31 8.01 -5.21
C THR A 115 0.43 6.95 -4.39
N ALA A 116 1.31 6.18 -5.05
CA ALA A 116 2.18 5.23 -4.36
C ALA A 116 3.11 5.93 -3.36
N ILE A 117 3.48 7.19 -3.62
CA ILE A 117 4.38 7.97 -2.74
C ILE A 117 3.75 8.14 -1.36
N GLN A 118 2.47 8.49 -1.28
CA GLN A 118 1.77 8.61 0.01
C GLN A 118 1.76 7.28 0.77
N THR A 119 1.59 6.16 0.08
CA THR A 119 1.66 4.83 0.71
C THR A 119 3.04 4.59 1.29
N ILE A 120 4.08 4.80 0.50
CA ILE A 120 5.49 4.64 0.89
C ILE A 120 5.83 5.50 2.12
N GLU A 121 5.49 6.79 2.10
CA GLU A 121 5.77 7.72 3.21
C GLU A 121 5.08 7.26 4.51
N THR A 122 3.82 6.85 4.40
CA THR A 122 3.04 6.35 5.54
C THR A 122 3.61 5.04 6.10
N GLU A 123 4.01 4.10 5.23
CA GLU A 123 4.64 2.85 5.64
C GLU A 123 5.98 3.11 6.35
N TYR A 124 6.80 4.04 5.87
CA TYR A 124 8.04 4.41 6.54
C TYR A 124 7.80 5.02 7.93
N GLU A 125 6.78 5.86 8.09
CA GLU A 125 6.41 6.37 9.42
C GLU A 125 6.06 5.23 10.38
N HIS A 126 5.35 4.20 9.90
CA HIS A 126 5.03 3.01 10.69
C HIS A 126 6.29 2.20 11.03
N VAL A 127 7.20 2.00 10.08
CA VAL A 127 8.50 1.33 10.35
C VAL A 127 9.27 2.10 11.43
N VAL A 128 9.32 3.43 11.38
CA VAL A 128 9.96 4.25 12.41
C VAL A 128 9.28 4.07 13.77
N ALA A 129 7.95 3.99 13.83
CA ALA A 129 7.23 3.72 15.07
C ALA A 129 7.59 2.33 15.64
N VAL A 130 7.68 1.30 14.80
CA VAL A 130 8.14 -0.05 15.19
C VAL A 130 9.56 0.00 15.74
N LEU A 131 10.49 0.63 15.03
CA LEU A 131 11.89 0.75 15.47
C LEU A 131 12.01 1.47 16.83
N LYS A 132 11.29 2.57 17.01
CA LYS A 132 11.22 3.28 18.31
C LYS A 132 10.73 2.35 19.42
N LYS A 133 9.66 1.58 19.16
CA LYS A 133 9.14 0.61 20.13
C LYS A 133 10.17 -0.47 20.46
N LEU A 134 10.85 -1.03 19.46
CA LEU A 134 11.88 -2.05 19.68
C LEU A 134 13.01 -1.54 20.58
N LEU A 135 13.52 -0.35 20.28
CA LEU A 135 14.63 0.27 21.01
C LEU A 135 14.24 0.66 22.44
N LEU A 136 13.09 1.34 22.61
CA LEU A 136 12.65 1.86 23.92
C LEU A 136 12.19 0.75 24.85
N GLN A 137 11.59 -0.33 24.31
CA GLN A 137 11.01 -1.41 25.12
C GLN A 137 11.89 -2.65 25.19
N LYS A 138 13.15 -2.56 24.73
CA LYS A 138 14.13 -3.66 24.77
C LYS A 138 13.59 -4.95 24.12
N ILE A 139 12.91 -4.80 22.99
CA ILE A 139 12.35 -5.93 22.25
C ILE A 139 13.39 -6.40 21.24
N LYS A 140 13.71 -7.70 21.31
CA LYS A 140 14.64 -8.40 20.41
C LYS A 140 14.00 -8.72 19.06
N SER A 141 12.74 -9.16 19.07
CA SER A 141 12.01 -9.41 17.83
C SER A 141 10.53 -9.08 17.91
N ILE A 142 10.00 -8.57 16.81
CA ILE A 142 8.57 -8.38 16.55
C ILE A 142 8.17 -9.19 15.32
N CYS A 143 7.04 -9.89 15.38
CA CYS A 143 6.50 -10.65 14.25
C CYS A 143 4.97 -10.60 14.27
N VAL A 144 4.33 -10.39 13.11
CA VAL A 144 2.86 -10.34 13.06
C VAL A 144 2.27 -11.73 13.25
N LYS A 145 1.13 -11.84 13.92
CA LYS A 145 0.46 -13.12 14.13
C LYS A 145 -0.14 -13.65 12.82
N THR A 146 -0.01 -14.96 12.56
CA THR A 146 -0.56 -15.62 11.37
C THR A 146 -2.06 -15.39 11.17
N ASN A 147 -2.85 -15.43 12.25
CA ASN A 147 -4.30 -15.21 12.15
C ASN A 147 -4.64 -13.77 11.74
N VAL A 148 -3.83 -12.78 12.14
CA VAL A 148 -4.02 -11.38 11.75
C VAL A 148 -3.77 -11.20 10.26
N VAL A 149 -2.69 -11.77 9.72
CA VAL A 149 -2.41 -11.74 8.27
C VAL A 149 -3.60 -12.31 7.48
N LYS A 150 -4.10 -13.48 7.88
CA LYS A 150 -5.25 -14.12 7.21
C LYS A 150 -6.52 -13.27 7.30
N GLN A 151 -6.82 -12.72 8.47
CA GLN A 151 -7.99 -11.86 8.69
C GLN A 151 -7.91 -10.58 7.85
N TYR A 152 -6.74 -9.94 7.81
CA TYR A 152 -6.50 -8.77 6.98
C TYR A 152 -6.71 -9.08 5.50
N THR A 153 -6.12 -10.17 5.01
CA THR A 153 -6.22 -10.51 3.58
C THR A 153 -7.66 -10.91 3.19
N ALA A 154 -8.41 -11.54 4.09
CA ALA A 154 -9.84 -11.77 3.90
C ALA A 154 -10.66 -10.45 3.88
N GLN A 155 -10.31 -9.50 4.74
CA GLN A 155 -10.93 -8.17 4.76
C GLN A 155 -10.67 -7.40 3.47
N MET A 156 -9.43 -7.43 2.95
CA MET A 156 -9.08 -6.80 1.67
C MET A 156 -9.87 -7.43 0.52
N PHE A 157 -9.94 -8.76 0.46
CA PHE A 157 -10.74 -9.44 -0.55
C PHE A 157 -12.22 -9.04 -0.49
N SER A 158 -12.81 -8.99 0.71
CA SER A 158 -14.20 -8.55 0.91
C SER A 158 -14.43 -7.10 0.45
N ALA A 159 -13.50 -6.19 0.78
CA ALA A 159 -13.56 -4.79 0.40
C ALA A 159 -13.46 -4.58 -1.14
N HIS A 160 -12.76 -5.46 -1.86
CA HIS A 160 -12.67 -5.37 -3.31
C HIS A 160 -13.95 -5.84 -4.03
N LYS A 161 -14.69 -6.82 -3.48
CA LYS A 161 -15.88 -7.42 -4.13
C LYS A 161 -16.88 -6.42 -4.72
N PRO A 162 -17.30 -5.34 -4.03
CA PRO A 162 -18.25 -4.37 -4.59
C PRO A 162 -17.62 -3.37 -5.57
N THR A 163 -16.32 -3.46 -5.85
CA THR A 163 -15.57 -2.48 -6.64
C THR A 163 -15.12 -3.06 -7.97
N ILE A 164 -14.62 -2.20 -8.86
CA ILE A 164 -13.99 -2.63 -10.11
C ILE A 164 -12.80 -3.58 -9.90
N PHE A 165 -12.19 -3.54 -8.72
CA PHE A 165 -11.06 -4.37 -8.34
C PHE A 165 -11.44 -5.79 -7.87
N GLY A 166 -12.74 -6.06 -7.68
CA GLY A 166 -13.27 -7.39 -7.39
C GLY A 166 -13.66 -8.18 -8.64
N GLN A 167 -13.57 -7.56 -9.83
CA GLN A 167 -13.78 -8.25 -11.10
C GLN A 167 -12.59 -9.18 -11.38
N PRO A 168 -12.83 -10.36 -11.98
CA PRO A 168 -11.75 -11.29 -12.30
C PRO A 168 -10.74 -10.58 -13.21
N ARG A 169 -9.54 -10.37 -12.68
CA ARG A 169 -8.36 -10.10 -13.51
C ARG A 169 -7.96 -11.42 -14.18
N ASN A 170 -7.10 -11.37 -15.20
CA ASN A 170 -6.59 -12.56 -15.91
C ASN A 170 -5.68 -13.46 -15.02
N ILE A 171 -6.02 -13.65 -13.74
CA ILE A 171 -5.34 -14.45 -12.72
C ILE A 171 -6.34 -15.55 -12.32
N ALA A 172 -5.85 -16.79 -12.16
CA ALA A 172 -6.66 -18.01 -12.08
C ALA A 172 -7.85 -17.95 -11.09
N ASP A 173 -7.67 -17.30 -9.93
CA ASP A 173 -8.69 -17.22 -8.87
C ASP A 173 -9.39 -15.85 -8.76
N GLY A 174 -9.05 -14.88 -9.62
CA GLY A 174 -9.67 -13.55 -9.65
C GLY A 174 -9.41 -12.67 -8.40
N ARG A 175 -8.61 -13.14 -7.43
CA ARG A 175 -8.25 -12.39 -6.21
C ARG A 175 -7.35 -11.20 -6.55
N ASN A 176 -7.69 -10.03 -6.03
CA ASN A 176 -6.79 -8.89 -6.05
C ASN A 176 -5.85 -8.93 -4.85
N VAL A 177 -4.57 -9.17 -5.10
CA VAL A 177 -3.49 -9.17 -4.11
C VAL A 177 -2.62 -7.92 -4.13
N ALA A 178 -2.86 -7.01 -5.08
CA ALA A 178 -2.03 -5.84 -5.31
C ALA A 178 -2.48 -4.61 -4.50
N TYR A 179 -3.79 -4.42 -4.40
CA TYR A 179 -4.33 -3.15 -3.89
C TYR A 179 -4.86 -3.25 -2.47
N TYR A 180 -4.75 -2.15 -1.74
CA TYR A 180 -5.51 -1.94 -0.51
C TYR A 180 -6.99 -1.73 -0.83
N GLY A 181 -7.88 -2.31 -0.01
CA GLY A 181 -9.33 -2.28 -0.23
C GLY A 181 -10.02 -0.93 0.06
N GLY A 182 -9.33 0.01 0.71
CA GLY A 182 -9.83 1.37 0.99
C GLY A 182 -9.19 2.45 0.13
N ASN A 183 -9.47 3.72 0.42
CA ASN A 183 -8.81 4.86 -0.23
C ASN A 183 -7.50 5.24 0.48
N GLY A 184 -6.71 6.15 -0.12
CA GLY A 184 -5.43 6.61 0.43
C GLY A 184 -5.50 7.22 1.83
N LEU A 185 -6.55 7.98 2.15
CA LEU A 185 -6.72 8.56 3.49
C LEU A 185 -7.02 7.50 4.54
N ASN A 186 -7.87 6.53 4.20
CA ASN A 186 -8.16 5.40 5.06
C ASN A 186 -6.90 4.56 5.34
N LEU A 187 -6.10 4.28 4.30
CA LEU A 187 -4.79 3.64 4.47
C LEU A 187 -3.90 4.46 5.40
N THR A 188 -3.75 5.77 5.15
CA THR A 188 -2.90 6.65 5.96
C THR A 188 -3.29 6.61 7.44
N VAL A 189 -4.57 6.67 7.75
CA VAL A 189 -5.04 6.54 9.14
C VAL A 189 -4.76 5.14 9.71
N ALA A 190 -5.01 4.08 8.96
CA ALA A 190 -4.79 2.71 9.44
C ALA A 190 -3.31 2.42 9.72
N VAL A 191 -2.42 2.80 8.80
CA VAL A 191 -0.98 2.52 8.90
C VAL A 191 -0.29 3.45 9.90
N ARG A 192 -0.69 4.73 10.03
CA ARG A 192 -0.13 5.63 11.06
C ARG A 192 -0.43 5.24 12.50
N ASN A 193 -1.39 4.36 12.72
CA ASN A 193 -1.82 3.93 14.05
C ASN A 193 -1.55 2.42 14.22
N PRO A 194 -0.30 2.01 14.50
CA PRO A 194 0.03 0.60 14.67
C PRO A 194 -0.81 -0.06 15.76
N ARG A 195 -1.41 -1.19 15.42
CA ARG A 195 -2.11 -2.07 16.37
C ARG A 195 -1.11 -3.01 17.02
N TRP A 196 -0.58 -2.61 18.17
CA TRP A 196 0.50 -3.34 18.82
C TRP A 196 0.11 -4.74 19.29
N GLU A 197 -1.19 -4.99 19.52
CA GLU A 197 -1.72 -6.29 19.94
C GLU A 197 -1.70 -7.36 18.83
N ASP A 198 -1.50 -6.96 17.58
CA ASP A 198 -1.46 -7.85 16.42
C ASP A 198 -0.13 -8.61 16.26
N PHE A 199 0.86 -8.26 17.08
CA PHE A 199 2.22 -8.79 17.00
C PHE A 199 2.57 -9.65 18.22
N ASP A 200 3.43 -10.63 17.98
CA ASP A 200 4.16 -11.35 19.00
C ASP A 200 5.54 -10.71 19.22
N TYR A 201 5.94 -10.64 20.48
CA TYR A 201 7.19 -10.01 20.90
C TYR A 201 8.11 -11.01 21.59
N THR A 202 9.40 -10.90 21.29
CA THR A 202 10.47 -11.54 22.06
C THR A 202 11.35 -10.44 22.62
N TYR A 203 11.55 -10.43 23.94
CA TYR A 203 12.34 -9.41 24.62
C TYR A 203 13.82 -9.78 24.68
N LEU A 204 14.68 -8.78 24.91
CA LEU A 204 16.10 -9.00 25.15
C LEU A 204 16.34 -9.67 26.50
N ASP A 205 17.37 -10.52 26.56
CA ASP A 205 17.74 -11.25 27.77
C ASP A 205 18.16 -10.31 28.92
N GLU A 206 18.61 -9.09 28.60
CA GLU A 206 18.92 -7.99 29.54
C GLU A 206 17.77 -7.62 30.48
N LEU A 207 16.51 -7.94 30.12
CA LEU A 207 15.37 -7.66 30.98
C LEU A 207 15.23 -8.67 32.13
N GLU A 208 16.00 -9.76 32.13
CA GLU A 208 16.00 -10.81 33.17
C GLU A 208 14.59 -11.34 33.49
N GLY A 209 13.73 -11.42 32.47
CA GLY A 209 12.35 -11.89 32.60
C GLY A 209 11.36 -10.86 33.19
N ASN A 210 11.79 -9.62 33.45
CA ASN A 210 10.91 -8.52 33.84
C ASN A 210 10.69 -7.55 32.67
N PRO A 211 9.55 -7.62 31.97
CA PRO A 211 9.25 -6.70 30.87
C PRO A 211 9.28 -5.24 31.28
N GLN A 212 9.04 -4.89 32.56
CA GLN A 212 9.04 -3.50 33.05
C GLN A 212 10.44 -2.91 33.22
N SER A 213 11.50 -3.71 33.12
CA SER A 213 12.88 -3.21 33.16
C SER A 213 13.24 -2.28 31.99
N TRP A 214 12.36 -2.14 30.99
CA TRP A 214 12.46 -1.12 29.94
C TRP A 214 12.53 0.32 30.47
N LEU A 215 12.01 0.58 31.68
CA LEU A 215 12.13 1.89 32.35
C LEU A 215 13.57 2.27 32.70
N GLY A 216 14.51 1.32 32.63
CA GLY A 216 15.91 1.54 32.93
C GLY A 216 16.13 1.84 34.40
N ASN A 217 17.06 2.75 34.69
CA ASN A 217 17.50 3.09 36.05
C ASN A 217 16.81 4.34 36.62
N GLY A 218 15.76 4.86 35.96
CA GLY A 218 15.04 6.05 36.39
C GLY A 218 15.72 7.39 36.10
N PHE A 219 16.88 7.41 35.44
CA PHE A 219 17.57 8.63 35.02
C PHE A 219 17.47 8.83 33.51
N VAL A 220 17.39 10.09 33.09
CA VAL A 220 17.53 10.47 31.66
C VAL A 220 18.95 10.94 31.37
N VAL A 221 19.32 11.02 30.08
CA VAL A 221 20.64 11.51 29.65
C VAL A 221 20.98 12.87 30.27
N ALA A 222 19.99 13.75 30.41
CA ALA A 222 20.12 15.08 31.00
C ALA A 222 20.52 15.08 32.50
N ASP A 223 20.23 14.01 33.23
CA ASP A 223 20.66 13.88 34.64
C ASP A 223 22.15 13.55 34.75
N VAL A 224 22.74 12.99 33.69
CA VAL A 224 24.13 12.51 33.66
C VAL A 224 25.06 13.50 32.96
N ASP A 225 24.65 14.04 31.81
CA ASP A 225 25.48 14.92 30.98
C ASP A 225 25.34 16.42 31.33
N GLY A 226 24.44 16.75 32.26
CA GLY A 226 24.15 18.13 32.67
C GLY A 226 23.37 18.95 31.63
N SER A 227 22.88 18.33 30.55
CA SER A 227 22.03 19.00 29.57
C SER A 227 20.68 19.40 30.16
N SER A 228 19.97 20.29 29.47
CA SER A 228 18.73 20.86 30.01
C SER A 228 17.68 19.79 30.30
N ARG A 229 17.24 19.73 31.57
CA ARG A 229 16.13 18.88 32.07
C ARG A 229 14.74 19.46 31.80
N VAL A 230 14.69 20.70 31.28
CA VAL A 230 13.47 21.44 30.97
C VAL A 230 13.24 21.59 29.46
N LYS A 231 13.78 20.65 28.65
CA LYS A 231 13.57 20.64 27.18
C LYS A 231 12.09 20.66 26.80
N HIS A 232 11.23 20.02 27.59
CA HIS A 232 9.77 20.00 27.40
C HIS A 232 9.09 21.38 27.57
N LEU A 233 9.75 22.36 28.21
CA LEU A 233 9.25 23.74 28.34
C LEU A 233 9.75 24.68 27.25
N ARG A 234 10.55 24.17 26.29
CA ARG A 234 11.00 24.99 25.16
C ARG A 234 9.83 25.22 24.22
N LEU A 235 9.73 26.44 23.68
CA LEU A 235 8.68 26.85 22.74
C LEU A 235 8.51 25.87 21.57
N GLU A 236 9.60 25.30 21.06
CA GLU A 236 9.61 24.29 19.99
C GLU A 236 8.89 22.98 20.35
N ASN A 237 8.72 22.68 21.64
CA ASN A 237 8.13 21.45 22.16
C ASN A 237 6.78 21.69 22.86
N LEU A 238 6.33 22.94 22.96
CA LEU A 238 5.04 23.27 23.53
C LEU A 238 3.96 23.10 22.46
N ASP A 239 2.97 22.27 22.75
CA ASP A 239 1.73 22.21 21.99
C ASP A 239 0.92 23.47 22.30
N ILE A 240 1.14 24.53 21.52
CA ILE A 240 0.46 25.80 21.66
C ILE A 240 -0.86 25.69 20.90
N PRO A 241 -2.02 25.68 21.58
CA PRO A 241 -3.30 25.62 20.88
C PRO A 241 -3.42 26.84 19.95
N PRO A 242 -3.98 26.67 18.74
CA PRO A 242 -4.20 27.79 17.84
C PRO A 242 -5.06 28.84 18.57
N VAL A 243 -4.63 30.10 18.50
CA VAL A 243 -5.44 31.22 19.02
C VAL A 243 -6.64 31.37 18.09
N PRO A 244 -7.88 31.26 18.60
CA PRO A 244 -9.07 31.51 17.78
C PRO A 244 -8.96 32.92 17.19
N THR A 245 -8.96 33.02 15.87
CA THR A 245 -9.13 34.31 15.19
C THR A 245 -10.62 34.62 15.12
N ASP A 246 -11.01 35.88 15.27
CA ASP A 246 -12.43 36.33 15.30
C ASP A 246 -13.26 35.88 14.08
N ASP A 247 -12.62 35.39 13.01
CA ASP A 247 -13.27 34.84 11.81
C ASP A 247 -13.82 33.40 11.96
N GLU A 248 -13.50 32.67 13.04
CA GLU A 248 -13.90 31.25 13.22
C GLU A 248 -15.18 31.06 14.07
N GLU A 249 -15.82 32.12 14.56
CA GLU A 249 -17.09 32.06 15.30
C GLU A 249 -18.34 31.88 14.42
N LYS A 250 -18.28 31.02 13.39
CA LYS A 250 -19.50 30.50 12.77
C LYS A 250 -19.53 28.98 12.90
N PRO A 251 -20.24 28.43 13.91
CA PRO A 251 -20.51 27.01 13.90
C PRO A 251 -21.25 26.67 12.61
N LYS A 252 -20.67 25.80 11.78
CA LYS A 252 -21.40 25.09 10.73
C LYS A 252 -22.42 24.19 11.42
N ALA A 253 -23.57 24.77 11.76
CA ALA A 253 -24.69 24.02 12.26
C ALA A 253 -25.05 22.96 11.23
N LEU A 254 -25.01 21.70 11.66
CA LEU A 254 -25.69 20.58 11.02
C LEU A 254 -27.13 21.02 10.73
N ALA A 255 -27.42 21.38 9.49
CA ALA A 255 -28.78 21.59 9.04
C ALA A 255 -29.48 20.22 9.06
N MET A 256 -30.16 19.93 10.17
CA MET A 256 -31.20 18.92 10.23
C MET A 256 -32.24 19.28 9.16
N GLN A 257 -32.25 18.53 8.06
CA GLN A 257 -33.41 18.52 7.16
C GLN A 257 -34.55 17.81 7.87
N ASN A 258 -35.41 18.59 8.52
CA ASN A 258 -36.78 18.19 8.84
C ASN A 258 -37.69 19.34 8.44
N GLY A 259 -38.56 19.10 7.46
CA GLY A 259 -39.53 20.09 7.03
C GLY A 259 -40.19 19.76 5.71
N ASN A 260 -41.15 18.84 5.75
CA ASN A 260 -42.24 18.67 4.78
C ASN A 260 -42.66 20.01 4.14
N LYS A 261 -42.66 20.05 2.80
CA LYS A 261 -43.64 20.84 2.06
C LYS A 261 -44.35 19.96 1.02
N THR A 262 -45.61 19.77 1.35
CA THR A 262 -46.77 19.28 0.60
C THR A 262 -46.82 19.62 -0.89
N SER A 263 -47.12 18.57 -1.66
CA SER A 263 -48.04 18.46 -2.81
C SER A 263 -48.21 19.62 -3.80
N ALA A 264 -47.98 19.32 -5.08
CA ALA A 264 -48.89 19.73 -6.14
C ALA A 264 -49.01 18.59 -7.18
N ASN A 265 -50.21 18.04 -7.27
CA ASN A 265 -50.67 17.17 -8.35
C ASN A 265 -50.69 17.94 -9.68
N GLY A 266 -50.44 17.24 -10.79
CA GLY A 266 -50.68 17.75 -12.14
C GLY A 266 -50.32 16.73 -13.21
N VAL A 267 -51.26 15.82 -13.49
CA VAL A 267 -51.29 14.95 -14.67
C VAL A 267 -51.96 15.73 -15.83
N THR A 268 -51.59 15.36 -17.07
CA THR A 268 -52.05 15.79 -18.42
C THR A 268 -51.40 17.07 -18.97
N ALA A 269 -50.97 17.15 -20.24
CA ALA A 269 -51.21 16.32 -21.44
C ALA A 269 -49.92 15.99 -22.19
#